data_AF-A0A1B1RZZ3-F1
#
_entry.id   AF-A0A1B1RZZ3-F1
#
_cell.length_a   1.000
_cell.length_b   1.000
_cell.length_c   1.000
_cell.angle_alpha   90.00
_cell.angle_beta   90.00
_cell.angle_gamma   90.00
#
_symmetry.space_group_name_H-M   'P 1'
#
loop_
_entity.id
_entity.type
_entity.pdbx_description
1 polymer ?
#
loop_
_entity_poly.entity_id
_entity_poly.type
_entity_poly.pdbx_seq_one_letter_code
_entity_poly.pdbx_strand_id
1 'polypeptide(L)'
;MKKWILFMSTATLAIGLSACSETAEPASGDKETKGEDSKLTVQEVYTKSVKASEDITSVHADIVTDQTMAMEGDGMEMEMTVDSSMDMTIDPIAFHQKAETSIVSEDIDNASPMNMEMYFTDQGMYMYEETMATWLKMPDESIGDLKALADQQTADPSQQLEELAEFKDDFTFKQTEEAYILTLEASGEKFKKLMDQQLDKTLGQMELEAEMILEDMTIHSVNYVITIDKETFLTTSMDMKMDMDMNIEDEMMNIKSDMQADYSNFNEIEAITIPAEVLEQAQEITG
;
A
#
# COMPACT_ATOMS: atom_id res chain seq x y z
N MET A 1 35.66 -64.77 3.08
CA MET A 1 35.71 -63.30 3.19
C MET A 1 34.28 -62.78 3.12
N LYS A 2 33.78 -62.22 4.24
CA LYS A 2 32.45 -61.60 4.32
C LYS A 2 32.47 -60.33 3.47
N LYS A 3 31.51 -60.18 2.54
CA LYS A 3 31.07 -58.86 2.07
C LYS A 3 29.56 -58.79 2.28
N TRP A 4 29.21 -57.80 3.08
CA TRP A 4 27.90 -57.44 3.57
C TRP A 4 27.46 -56.21 2.75
N ILE A 5 26.14 -55.93 2.73
CA ILE A 5 25.55 -54.59 2.55
C ILE A 5 25.50 -54.09 1.07
N LEU A 6 24.44 -53.48 0.52
CA LEU A 6 23.30 -52.72 1.06
C LEU A 6 22.08 -52.86 0.13
N PHE A 7 20.88 -52.87 0.70
CA PHE A 7 19.62 -52.60 0.01
C PHE A 7 19.65 -51.19 -0.62
N MET A 8 19.40 -51.07 -1.92
CA MET A 8 18.92 -49.80 -2.48
C MET A 8 17.40 -49.76 -2.27
N SER A 9 16.97 -49.11 -1.19
CA SER A 9 15.66 -48.44 -1.20
C SER A 9 15.78 -47.27 -2.17
N THR A 10 15.14 -47.38 -3.33
CA THR A 10 14.80 -46.23 -4.15
C THR A 10 13.84 -45.36 -3.35
N ALA A 11 14.39 -44.36 -2.66
CA ALA A 11 13.63 -43.21 -2.23
C ALA A 11 13.23 -42.44 -3.50
N THR A 12 12.01 -42.68 -3.96
CA THR A 12 11.37 -41.83 -4.95
C THR A 12 11.15 -40.48 -4.27
N LEU A 13 12.08 -39.54 -4.49
CA LEU A 13 11.82 -38.12 -4.30
C LEU A 13 10.74 -37.74 -5.33
N ALA A 14 9.49 -37.87 -4.92
CA ALA A 14 8.41 -37.15 -5.55
C ALA A 14 8.53 -35.70 -5.06
N ILE A 15 9.33 -34.89 -5.76
CA ILE A 15 9.20 -33.44 -5.69
C ILE A 15 7.88 -33.14 -6.39
N GLY A 16 6.82 -33.02 -5.60
CA GLY A 16 5.51 -32.63 -6.06
C GLY A 16 5.55 -31.18 -6.55
N LEU A 17 5.36 -31.01 -7.85
CA LEU A 17 4.97 -29.76 -8.49
C LEU A 17 3.51 -29.44 -8.08
N SER A 18 3.30 -28.89 -6.88
CA SER A 18 1.95 -28.60 -6.36
C SER A 18 1.82 -27.25 -5.65
N ALA A 19 2.58 -26.24 -6.07
CA ALA A 19 2.47 -24.86 -5.54
C ALA A 19 1.26 -24.08 -6.09
N CYS A 20 0.44 -24.65 -6.99
CA CYS A 20 -0.83 -24.04 -7.42
C CYS A 20 -2.05 -24.54 -6.63
N SER A 21 -1.86 -25.38 -5.60
CA SER A 21 -2.95 -25.98 -4.81
C SER A 21 -2.84 -25.73 -3.31
N GLU A 22 -1.93 -24.84 -2.87
CA GLU A 22 -1.77 -24.55 -1.45
C GLU A 22 -2.89 -23.61 -0.97
N THR A 23 -3.63 -24.11 0.01
CA THR A 23 -4.70 -23.41 0.74
C THR A 23 -4.11 -22.70 1.95
N ALA A 24 -4.81 -21.71 2.50
CA ALA A 24 -4.32 -20.94 3.64
C ALA A 24 -3.93 -21.83 4.82
N GLU A 25 -2.72 -21.65 5.35
CA GLU A 25 -2.30 -22.30 6.59
C GLU A 25 -2.88 -21.55 7.81
N PRO A 26 -3.20 -22.22 8.92
CA PRO A 26 -3.61 -21.51 10.13
C PRO A 26 -2.48 -20.59 10.63
N ALA A 27 -2.81 -19.34 10.95
CA ALA A 27 -1.89 -18.47 11.68
C ALA A 27 -1.48 -19.11 13.01
N SER A 28 -0.25 -18.84 13.48
CA SER A 28 0.26 -19.36 14.75
C SER A 28 -0.61 -18.87 15.92
N GLY A 29 -1.19 -19.81 16.69
CA GLY A 29 -2.13 -19.52 17.79
C GLY A 29 -2.80 -20.79 18.38
N ASP A 30 -3.64 -20.61 19.40
CA ASP A 30 -4.47 -21.68 19.97
C ASP A 30 -5.57 -22.15 18.99
N LYS A 31 -6.10 -23.36 19.17
CA LYS A 31 -7.08 -23.96 18.23
C LYS A 31 -8.40 -23.19 18.10
N GLU A 32 -8.75 -22.35 19.07
CA GLU A 32 -9.99 -21.58 19.04
C GLU A 32 -9.89 -20.35 18.12
N THR A 33 -8.72 -19.73 17.97
CA THR A 33 -8.55 -18.54 17.10
C THR A 33 -8.24 -18.88 15.63
N LYS A 34 -8.18 -20.17 15.27
CA LYS A 34 -7.74 -20.65 13.95
C LYS A 34 -8.88 -20.82 12.93
N GLY A 35 -10.13 -20.96 13.38
CA GLY A 35 -11.25 -21.33 12.51
C GLY A 35 -11.08 -22.71 11.83
N GLU A 36 -12.02 -23.07 10.96
CA GLU A 36 -11.86 -24.22 10.07
C GLU A 36 -10.91 -23.89 8.91
N ASP A 37 -10.11 -24.87 8.48
CA ASP A 37 -9.20 -24.69 7.36
C ASP A 37 -9.98 -24.33 6.08
N SER A 38 -9.69 -23.16 5.50
CA SER A 38 -10.25 -22.80 4.21
C SER A 38 -9.75 -23.72 3.12
N LYS A 39 -10.66 -24.07 2.21
CA LYS A 39 -10.35 -24.83 1.00
C LYS A 39 -9.96 -23.92 -0.17
N LEU A 40 -10.00 -22.60 0.03
CA LEU A 40 -9.67 -21.63 -1.00
C LEU A 40 -8.15 -21.48 -1.09
N THR A 41 -7.68 -21.41 -2.33
CA THR A 41 -6.31 -21.01 -2.67
C THR A 41 -6.18 -19.49 -2.64
N VAL A 42 -4.94 -18.99 -2.57
CA VAL A 42 -4.65 -17.54 -2.62
C VAL A 42 -5.24 -16.87 -3.87
N GLN A 43 -5.19 -17.56 -5.01
CA GLN A 43 -5.72 -17.07 -6.28
C GLN A 43 -7.26 -16.94 -6.25
N GLU A 44 -7.95 -17.88 -5.61
CA GLU A 44 -9.40 -17.83 -5.46
C GLU A 44 -9.82 -16.71 -4.49
N VAL A 45 -9.10 -16.52 -3.39
CA VAL A 45 -9.33 -15.41 -2.47
C VAL A 45 -9.14 -14.08 -3.18
N TYR A 46 -8.03 -13.87 -3.87
CA TYR A 46 -7.80 -12.64 -4.63
C TYR A 46 -8.89 -12.40 -5.67
N THR A 47 -9.27 -13.42 -6.45
CA THR A 47 -10.33 -13.29 -7.47
C THR A 47 -11.66 -12.90 -6.83
N LYS A 48 -11.96 -13.39 -5.62
CA LYS A 48 -13.16 -13.03 -4.87
C LYS A 48 -13.07 -11.60 -4.33
N SER A 49 -11.90 -11.19 -3.82
CA SER A 49 -11.66 -9.83 -3.33
C SER A 49 -11.78 -8.78 -4.40
N VAL A 50 -11.21 -9.04 -5.58
CA VAL A 50 -11.42 -8.23 -6.79
C VAL A 50 -12.91 -8.03 -7.08
N LYS A 51 -13.67 -9.13 -7.15
CA LYS A 51 -15.10 -9.05 -7.45
C LYS A 51 -15.88 -8.32 -6.37
N ALA A 52 -15.53 -8.52 -5.11
CA ALA A 52 -16.13 -7.78 -4.00
C ALA A 52 -15.82 -6.28 -4.11
N SER A 53 -14.63 -5.91 -4.57
CA SER A 53 -14.22 -4.52 -4.76
C SER A 53 -14.98 -3.80 -5.88
N GLU A 54 -15.43 -4.53 -6.92
CA GLU A 54 -16.26 -3.97 -8.00
C GLU A 54 -17.62 -3.44 -7.50
N ASP A 55 -18.13 -3.98 -6.40
CA ASP A 55 -19.39 -3.58 -5.78
C ASP A 55 -19.22 -2.45 -4.74
N ILE A 56 -18.00 -1.98 -4.50
CA ILE A 56 -17.74 -0.86 -3.59
C ILE A 56 -18.14 0.44 -4.28
N THR A 57 -18.95 1.24 -3.60
CA THR A 57 -19.34 2.60 -3.98
C THR A 57 -18.66 3.65 -3.12
N SER A 58 -18.28 3.29 -1.89
CA SER A 58 -17.58 4.16 -0.96
C SER A 58 -16.75 3.38 0.07
N VAL A 59 -15.72 4.00 0.63
CA VAL A 59 -14.85 3.40 1.66
C VAL A 59 -14.21 4.48 2.54
N HIS A 60 -14.04 4.18 3.82
CA HIS A 60 -13.25 4.97 4.76
C HIS A 60 -11.89 4.30 4.98
N ALA A 61 -10.84 5.09 5.11
CA ALA A 61 -9.49 4.61 5.41
C ALA A 61 -8.84 5.45 6.51
N ASP A 62 -8.41 4.81 7.58
CA ASP A 62 -7.49 5.37 8.58
C ASP A 62 -6.08 4.90 8.23
N ILE A 63 -5.13 5.83 8.12
CA ILE A 63 -3.76 5.57 7.67
C ILE A 63 -2.80 6.21 8.66
N VAL A 64 -1.94 5.40 9.27
CA VAL A 64 -0.84 5.85 10.13
C VAL A 64 0.47 5.51 9.44
N THR A 65 1.35 6.48 9.31
CA THR A 65 2.69 6.30 8.75
C THR A 65 3.74 6.86 9.70
N ASP A 66 4.66 6.01 10.12
CA ASP A 66 5.88 6.40 10.82
C ASP A 66 7.06 6.26 9.86
N GLN A 67 7.83 7.33 9.72
CA GLN A 67 8.97 7.39 8.82
C GLN A 67 10.19 7.95 9.54
N THR A 68 11.32 7.23 9.46
CA THR A 68 12.62 7.69 9.92
C THR A 68 13.55 7.86 8.72
N MET A 69 14.16 9.03 8.61
CA MET A 69 15.13 9.37 7.58
C MET A 69 16.46 9.71 8.24
N ALA A 70 17.54 9.08 7.82
CA ALA A 70 18.89 9.30 8.35
C ALA A 70 19.89 9.54 7.22
N MET A 71 20.56 10.69 7.22
CA MET A 71 21.61 11.01 6.24
C MET A 71 22.99 10.60 6.77
N GLU A 72 23.73 9.79 6.02
CA GLU A 72 25.04 9.28 6.46
C GLU A 72 26.12 10.39 6.57
N GLY A 73 26.03 11.44 5.74
CA GLY A 73 27.07 12.48 5.63
C GLY A 73 27.14 13.43 6.83
N ASP A 74 25.98 13.93 7.26
CA ASP A 74 25.88 14.95 8.31
C ASP A 74 25.34 14.39 9.65
N GLY A 75 24.91 13.12 9.68
CA GLY A 75 24.34 12.48 10.87
C GLY A 75 22.97 13.03 11.28
N MET A 76 22.31 13.77 10.38
CA MET A 76 20.97 14.30 10.59
C MET A 76 19.96 13.15 10.55
N GLU A 77 19.14 13.07 11.60
CA GLU A 77 18.02 12.15 11.71
C GLU A 77 16.72 12.95 11.81
N MET A 78 15.72 12.52 11.05
CA MET A 78 14.38 13.10 11.02
C MET A 78 13.35 11.98 11.21
N GLU A 79 12.48 12.17 12.18
CA GLU A 79 11.30 11.34 12.40
C GLU A 79 10.07 12.11 11.94
N MET A 80 9.22 11.46 11.15
CA MET A 80 7.97 12.00 10.65
C MET A 80 6.85 11.00 10.95
N THR A 81 5.78 11.48 11.58
CA THR A 81 4.56 10.69 11.78
C THR A 81 3.42 11.39 11.05
N VAL A 82 2.63 10.63 10.30
CA VAL A 82 1.41 11.08 9.63
C VAL A 82 0.25 10.23 10.10
N ASP A 83 -0.78 10.86 10.66
CA ASP A 83 -2.06 10.24 10.96
C ASP A 83 -3.10 10.82 9.99
N SER A 84 -3.78 9.99 9.21
CA SER A 84 -4.68 10.44 8.16
C SER A 84 -5.98 9.66 8.16
N SER A 85 -7.10 10.36 8.04
CA SER A 85 -8.44 9.80 7.87
C SER A 85 -8.98 10.25 6.52
N MET A 86 -9.40 9.31 5.68
CA MET A 86 -9.87 9.55 4.31
C MET A 86 -11.22 8.88 4.06
N ASP A 87 -12.18 9.67 3.56
CA ASP A 87 -13.42 9.18 2.97
C ASP A 87 -13.30 9.21 1.44
N MET A 88 -13.74 8.15 0.76
CA MET A 88 -13.75 8.06 -0.69
C MET A 88 -15.10 7.56 -1.22
N THR A 89 -15.51 8.10 -2.35
CA THR A 89 -16.64 7.64 -3.19
C THR A 89 -16.15 7.38 -4.61
N ILE A 90 -16.71 6.39 -5.30
CA ILE A 90 -16.22 5.90 -6.61
C ILE A 90 -17.04 6.45 -7.78
N ASP A 91 -18.36 6.61 -7.65
CA ASP A 91 -19.22 7.16 -8.71
C ASP A 91 -20.23 8.18 -8.13
N PRO A 92 -19.98 9.50 -8.27
CA PRO A 92 -18.77 10.11 -8.85
C PRO A 92 -17.54 9.91 -7.95
N ILE A 93 -16.34 9.92 -8.55
CA ILE A 93 -15.09 9.91 -7.78
C ILE A 93 -15.00 11.22 -6.98
N ALA A 94 -14.97 11.08 -5.66
CA ALA A 94 -14.67 12.17 -4.74
C ALA A 94 -13.98 11.63 -3.50
N PHE A 95 -13.14 12.45 -2.87
CA PHE A 95 -12.54 12.12 -1.59
C PHE A 95 -12.42 13.33 -0.67
N HIS A 96 -12.42 13.06 0.62
CA HIS A 96 -12.18 14.02 1.69
C HIS A 96 -11.13 13.42 2.61
N GLN A 97 -10.03 14.12 2.81
CA GLN A 97 -8.92 13.66 3.63
C GLN A 97 -8.59 14.69 4.69
N LYS A 98 -8.32 14.21 5.90
CA LYS A 98 -7.70 14.98 6.98
C LYS A 98 -6.43 14.27 7.38
N ALA A 99 -5.34 15.00 7.50
CA ALA A 99 -4.07 14.45 7.94
C ALA A 99 -3.43 15.36 8.99
N GLU A 100 -2.78 14.76 9.96
CA GLU A 100 -1.99 15.39 11.01
C GLU A 100 -0.55 14.92 10.84
N THR A 101 0.39 15.84 10.67
CA THR A 101 1.80 15.54 10.40
C THR A 101 2.69 16.13 11.49
N SER A 102 3.48 15.29 12.14
CA SER A 102 4.50 15.69 13.12
C SER A 102 5.89 15.42 12.56
N ILE A 103 6.82 16.35 12.75
CA ILE A 103 8.22 16.22 12.32
C ILE A 103 9.13 16.56 13.49
N VAL A 104 10.07 15.67 13.79
CA VAL A 104 11.07 15.82 14.86
C VAL A 104 12.47 15.61 14.27
N SER A 105 13.36 16.57 14.50
CA SER A 105 14.80 16.50 14.18
C SER A 105 15.60 17.34 15.19
N GLU A 106 16.94 17.30 15.12
CA GLU A 106 17.80 18.07 16.04
C GLU A 106 17.52 19.59 16.03
N ASP A 107 17.16 20.12 14.86
CA ASP A 107 16.88 21.56 14.65
C ASP A 107 15.38 21.90 14.64
N ILE A 108 14.51 20.90 14.51
CA ILE A 108 13.06 21.05 14.41
C ILE A 108 12.40 20.18 15.46
N ASP A 109 12.00 20.78 16.57
CA ASP A 109 11.07 20.16 17.52
C ASP A 109 9.68 20.74 17.25
N ASN A 110 9.06 20.33 16.14
CA ASN A 110 7.73 20.78 15.79
C ASN A 110 6.67 19.95 16.54
N ALA A 111 6.70 20.05 17.87
CA ALA A 111 5.74 19.40 18.77
C ALA A 111 4.28 19.86 18.54
N SER A 112 4.06 20.88 17.70
CA SER A 112 2.74 21.23 17.19
C SER A 112 2.57 20.59 15.81
N PRO A 113 1.77 19.53 15.71
CA PRO A 113 1.55 18.85 14.45
C PRO A 113 0.82 19.78 13.47
N MET A 114 1.19 19.66 12.20
CA MET A 114 0.60 20.40 11.09
C MET A 114 -0.61 19.64 10.58
N ASN A 115 -1.76 20.31 10.55
CA ASN A 115 -3.00 19.77 10.04
C ASN A 115 -3.16 20.12 8.56
N MET A 116 -3.55 19.13 7.78
CA MET A 116 -3.93 19.27 6.38
C MET A 116 -5.36 18.76 6.22
N GLU A 117 -6.16 19.49 5.44
CA GLU A 117 -7.48 19.02 5.02
C GLU A 117 -7.60 19.19 3.51
N MET A 118 -8.09 18.16 2.82
CA MET A 118 -8.21 18.16 1.37
C MET A 118 -9.59 17.67 0.94
N TYR A 119 -10.18 18.35 -0.04
CA TYR A 119 -11.36 17.90 -0.77
C TYR A 119 -11.03 17.73 -2.23
N PHE A 120 -11.50 16.65 -2.83
CA PHE A 120 -11.48 16.42 -4.26
C PHE A 120 -12.86 16.00 -4.73
N THR A 121 -13.39 16.74 -5.71
CA THR A 121 -14.66 16.43 -6.37
C THR A 121 -14.57 16.84 -7.84
N ASP A 122 -15.63 16.63 -8.59
CA ASP A 122 -15.80 17.15 -9.95
C ASP A 122 -15.70 18.69 -10.05
N GLN A 123 -15.91 19.42 -8.95
CA GLN A 123 -15.81 20.88 -8.89
C GLN A 123 -14.37 21.38 -8.73
N GLY A 124 -13.45 20.55 -8.25
CA GLY A 124 -12.09 20.99 -7.95
C GLY A 124 -11.38 20.14 -6.90
N MET A 125 -10.07 20.37 -6.79
CA MET A 125 -9.26 19.96 -5.64
C MET A 125 -8.95 21.18 -4.78
N TYR A 126 -9.22 21.06 -3.48
CA TYR A 126 -9.08 22.12 -2.49
C TYR A 126 -8.25 21.60 -1.32
N MET A 127 -7.26 22.37 -0.90
CA MET A 127 -6.38 22.02 0.21
C MET A 127 -6.35 23.16 1.22
N TYR A 128 -6.53 22.85 2.50
CA TYR A 128 -6.35 23.81 3.57
C TYR A 128 -4.89 23.84 3.98
N GLU A 129 -4.28 25.00 3.82
CA GLU A 129 -2.91 25.26 4.26
C GLU A 129 -2.97 25.94 5.63
N GLU A 130 -2.73 25.17 6.70
CA GLU A 130 -2.85 25.66 8.08
C GLU A 130 -1.90 26.82 8.36
N THR A 131 -0.69 26.81 7.79
CA THR A 131 0.31 27.86 7.99
C THR A 131 -0.15 29.23 7.48
N MET A 132 -0.97 29.25 6.43
CA MET A 132 -1.56 30.46 5.84
C MET A 132 -3.02 30.68 6.28
N ALA A 133 -3.59 29.75 7.04
CA ALA A 133 -5.00 29.68 7.43
C ALA A 133 -5.94 29.96 6.23
N THR A 134 -5.64 29.34 5.08
CA THR A 134 -6.29 29.65 3.80
C THR A 134 -6.55 28.36 3.02
N TRP A 135 -7.69 28.31 2.34
CA TRP A 135 -7.98 27.30 1.34
C TRP A 135 -7.31 27.63 0.01
N LEU A 136 -6.68 26.64 -0.60
CA LEU A 136 -6.05 26.74 -1.89
C LEU A 136 -6.80 25.85 -2.88
N LYS A 137 -7.19 26.40 -4.03
CA LYS A 137 -7.73 25.63 -5.15
C LYS A 137 -6.58 25.26 -6.09
N MET A 138 -6.41 23.97 -6.33
CA MET A 138 -5.43 23.47 -7.28
C MET A 138 -5.87 23.76 -8.73
N PRO A 139 -4.93 23.88 -9.69
CA PRO A 139 -5.27 24.02 -11.10
C PRO A 139 -6.10 22.85 -11.62
N ASP A 140 -7.06 23.12 -12.50
CA ASP A 140 -7.96 22.09 -13.04
C ASP A 140 -7.22 21.02 -13.87
N GLU A 141 -6.02 21.33 -14.39
CA GLU A 141 -5.16 20.37 -15.11
C GLU A 141 -4.75 19.18 -14.22
N SER A 142 -4.39 19.45 -12.96
CA SER A 142 -4.01 18.42 -11.98
C SER A 142 -5.13 17.42 -11.67
N ILE A 143 -6.39 17.84 -11.83
CA ILE A 143 -7.58 16.97 -11.65
C ILE A 143 -7.70 15.98 -12.82
N GLY A 144 -7.39 16.45 -14.03
CA GLY A 144 -7.41 15.62 -15.23
C GLY A 144 -6.43 14.46 -15.14
N ASP A 145 -5.22 14.74 -14.66
CA ASP A 145 -4.16 13.73 -14.50
C ASP A 145 -4.52 12.71 -13.41
N LEU A 146 -5.03 13.16 -12.26
CA LEU A 146 -5.44 12.26 -11.19
C LEU A 146 -6.59 11.35 -11.61
N LYS A 147 -7.54 11.88 -12.37
CA LYS A 147 -8.64 11.09 -12.94
C LYS A 147 -8.12 10.05 -13.94
N ALA A 148 -7.19 10.43 -14.80
CA ALA A 148 -6.59 9.49 -15.75
C ALA A 148 -5.86 8.34 -15.04
N LEU A 149 -5.17 8.63 -13.92
CA LEU A 149 -4.52 7.62 -13.10
C LEU A 149 -5.53 6.68 -12.43
N ALA A 150 -6.61 7.22 -11.86
CA ALA A 150 -7.67 6.42 -11.23
C ALA A 150 -8.38 5.50 -12.24
N ASP A 151 -8.65 6.00 -13.45
CA ASP A 151 -9.22 5.23 -14.56
C ASP A 151 -8.25 4.11 -15.04
N GLN A 152 -6.93 4.32 -14.90
CA GLN A 152 -5.92 3.33 -15.25
C GLN A 152 -5.74 2.24 -14.18
N GLN A 153 -5.83 2.59 -12.89
CA GLN A 153 -5.73 1.62 -11.80
C GLN A 153 -6.94 0.67 -11.71
N THR A 154 -8.09 1.08 -12.24
CA THR A 154 -9.30 0.27 -12.36
C THR A 154 -9.34 -0.58 -13.64
N ALA A 155 -8.32 -0.50 -14.49
CA ALA A 155 -8.24 -1.23 -15.74
C ALA A 155 -7.84 -2.70 -15.52
N ASP A 156 -8.85 -3.57 -15.46
CA ASP A 156 -8.77 -5.03 -15.55
C ASP A 156 -8.02 -5.73 -14.39
N PRO A 157 -8.76 -6.14 -13.35
CA PRO A 157 -8.24 -6.93 -12.24
C PRO A 157 -7.56 -8.25 -12.65
N SER A 158 -7.82 -8.77 -13.85
CA SER A 158 -7.15 -9.99 -14.34
C SER A 158 -5.69 -9.76 -14.70
N GLN A 159 -5.29 -8.53 -15.06
CA GLN A 159 -3.89 -8.17 -15.31
C GLN A 159 -3.11 -8.02 -14.00
N GLN A 160 -3.72 -7.44 -12.96
CA GLN A 160 -3.12 -7.32 -11.63
C GLN A 160 -2.87 -8.70 -10.99
N LEU A 161 -3.78 -9.66 -11.24
CA LEU A 161 -3.61 -11.07 -10.86
C LEU A 161 -2.41 -11.74 -11.53
N GLU A 162 -2.20 -11.49 -12.82
CA GLU A 162 -1.12 -12.11 -13.59
C GLU A 162 0.25 -11.65 -13.11
N GLU A 163 0.35 -10.39 -12.66
CA GLU A 163 1.57 -9.81 -12.11
C GLU A 163 1.90 -10.32 -10.71
N LEU A 164 0.90 -10.40 -9.84
CA LEU A 164 1.08 -10.98 -8.50
C LEU A 164 1.40 -12.48 -8.57
N ALA A 165 0.98 -13.17 -9.64
CA ALA A 165 1.35 -14.57 -9.85
C ALA A 165 2.86 -14.77 -10.03
N GLU A 166 3.63 -13.75 -10.47
CA GLU A 166 5.10 -13.82 -10.54
C GLU A 166 5.75 -13.92 -9.15
N PHE A 167 5.05 -13.46 -8.11
CA PHE A 167 5.55 -13.40 -6.72
C PHE A 167 4.85 -14.41 -5.80
N LYS A 168 4.01 -15.30 -6.35
CA LYS A 168 3.20 -16.27 -5.58
C LYS A 168 4.00 -17.13 -4.60
N ASP A 169 5.26 -17.45 -4.94
CA ASP A 169 6.12 -18.32 -4.12
C ASP A 169 6.77 -17.53 -2.96
N ASP A 170 6.68 -16.20 -2.98
CA ASP A 170 7.16 -15.28 -1.94
C ASP A 170 6.04 -14.83 -0.99
N PHE A 171 4.78 -15.13 -1.33
CA PHE A 171 3.66 -14.90 -0.46
C PHE A 171 3.49 -16.06 0.52
N THR A 172 3.41 -15.74 1.80
CA THR A 172 2.83 -16.65 2.78
C THR A 172 1.33 -16.38 2.86
N PHE A 173 0.54 -17.46 2.84
CA PHE A 173 -0.91 -17.37 2.86
C PHE A 173 -1.44 -18.04 4.13
N LYS A 174 -1.87 -17.20 5.07
CA LYS A 174 -2.37 -17.63 6.38
C LYS A 174 -3.84 -17.28 6.54
N GLN A 175 -4.45 -17.84 7.58
CA GLN A 175 -5.82 -17.51 7.97
C GLN A 175 -6.03 -17.53 9.49
N THR A 176 -7.02 -16.77 9.92
CA THR A 176 -7.64 -16.83 11.25
C THR A 176 -9.08 -17.34 11.12
N GLU A 177 -9.86 -17.30 12.19
CA GLU A 177 -11.31 -17.55 12.11
C GLU A 177 -12.03 -16.58 11.16
N GLU A 178 -11.66 -15.31 11.19
CA GLU A 178 -12.40 -14.21 10.55
C GLU A 178 -11.74 -13.71 9.26
N ALA A 179 -10.43 -13.93 9.07
CA ALA A 179 -9.69 -13.32 7.96
C ALA A 179 -8.72 -14.27 7.25
N TYR A 180 -8.42 -13.93 6.00
CA TYR A 180 -7.22 -14.36 5.28
C TYR A 180 -6.12 -13.32 5.45
N ILE A 181 -4.88 -13.79 5.61
CA ILE A 181 -3.70 -12.94 5.78
C ILE A 181 -2.71 -13.32 4.69
N LEU A 182 -2.45 -12.39 3.77
CA LEU A 182 -1.43 -12.54 2.74
C LEU A 182 -0.22 -11.73 3.18
N THR A 183 0.96 -12.34 3.25
CA THR A 183 2.19 -11.64 3.62
C THR A 183 3.24 -11.84 2.54
N LEU A 184 3.76 -10.75 1.99
CA LEU A 184 4.94 -10.72 1.13
C LEU A 184 6.14 -10.29 1.98
N GLU A 185 7.17 -11.13 2.02
CA GLU A 185 8.47 -10.76 2.54
C GLU A 185 9.47 -10.78 1.39
N ALA A 186 10.03 -9.62 1.07
CA ALA A 186 10.94 -9.47 -0.05
C ALA A 186 12.13 -8.58 0.30
N SER A 187 13.23 -8.75 -0.42
CA SER A 187 14.44 -7.93 -0.30
C SER A 187 15.26 -7.96 -1.59
N GLY A 188 16.13 -6.96 -1.76
CA GLY A 188 17.09 -6.90 -2.87
C GLY A 188 16.46 -6.80 -4.26
N GLU A 189 17.16 -7.34 -5.26
CA GLU A 189 16.84 -7.15 -6.70
C GLU A 189 15.46 -7.66 -7.11
N LYS A 190 14.93 -8.69 -6.42
CA LYS A 190 13.64 -9.29 -6.77
C LYS A 190 12.47 -8.34 -6.48
N PHE A 191 12.54 -7.60 -5.38
CA PHE A 191 11.53 -6.59 -5.06
C PHE A 191 11.73 -5.31 -5.89
N LYS A 192 12.99 -4.94 -6.17
CA LYS A 192 13.28 -3.84 -7.10
C LYS A 192 12.56 -4.04 -8.44
N LYS A 193 12.58 -5.25 -9.01
CA LYS A 193 11.83 -5.58 -10.24
C LYS A 193 10.32 -5.34 -10.12
N LEU A 194 9.73 -5.68 -8.96
CA LEU A 194 8.30 -5.46 -8.69
C LEU A 194 7.99 -3.95 -8.67
N MET A 195 8.82 -3.17 -7.98
CA MET A 195 8.71 -1.72 -7.93
C MET A 195 8.91 -1.08 -9.30
N ASP A 196 9.92 -1.51 -10.07
CA ASP A 196 10.15 -1.05 -11.44
C ASP A 196 8.88 -1.28 -12.29
N GLN A 197 8.26 -2.46 -12.22
CA GLN A 197 7.02 -2.77 -12.95
C GLN A 197 5.83 -1.90 -12.52
N GLN A 198 5.70 -1.62 -11.21
CA GLN A 198 4.59 -0.83 -10.68
C GLN A 198 4.75 0.67 -10.97
N LEU A 199 5.99 1.17 -10.93
CA LEU A 199 6.31 2.56 -11.21
C LEU A 199 6.23 2.86 -12.70
N ASP A 200 6.67 1.97 -13.59
CA ASP A 200 6.45 2.09 -15.03
C ASP A 200 4.96 2.24 -15.38
N LYS A 201 4.08 1.56 -14.63
CA LYS A 201 2.63 1.66 -14.81
C LYS A 201 2.05 2.94 -14.25
N THR A 202 2.51 3.36 -13.07
CA THR A 202 1.97 4.52 -12.36
C THR A 202 2.50 5.84 -12.95
N LEU A 203 3.74 5.84 -13.43
CA LEU A 203 4.50 7.01 -13.86
C LEU A 203 4.85 7.00 -15.35
N GLY A 204 4.37 6.04 -16.14
CA GLY A 204 4.69 5.85 -17.56
C GLY A 204 4.37 7.03 -18.52
N GLN A 205 4.07 8.22 -18.00
CA GLN A 205 3.96 9.47 -18.74
C GLN A 205 4.75 10.66 -18.13
N MET A 206 5.39 10.51 -16.96
CA MET A 206 6.30 11.51 -16.38
C MET A 206 7.75 11.12 -16.70
N GLU A 207 8.10 11.24 -17.98
CA GLU A 207 9.17 10.50 -18.66
C GLU A 207 10.63 10.89 -18.32
N LEU A 208 10.92 11.62 -17.22
CA LEU A 208 12.31 12.08 -17.01
C LEU A 208 12.85 12.07 -15.57
N GLU A 209 12.04 11.91 -14.53
CA GLU A 209 12.54 11.97 -13.13
C GLU A 209 12.42 10.64 -12.37
N ALA A 210 11.58 9.71 -12.82
CA ALA A 210 11.34 8.44 -12.14
C ALA A 210 12.50 7.43 -12.27
N GLU A 211 13.15 7.35 -13.44
CA GLU A 211 14.27 6.42 -13.67
C GLU A 211 15.50 6.75 -12.80
N MET A 212 15.78 8.03 -12.57
CA MET A 212 16.92 8.47 -11.75
C MET A 212 16.73 8.16 -10.25
N ILE A 213 15.51 8.24 -9.74
CA ILE A 213 15.21 7.95 -8.32
C ILE A 213 15.35 6.45 -8.01
N LEU A 214 15.18 5.57 -9.00
CA LEU A 214 15.19 4.12 -8.81
C LEU A 214 16.55 3.46 -9.01
N GLU A 215 17.43 4.01 -9.86
CA GLU A 215 18.80 3.49 -10.02
C GLU A 215 19.64 3.66 -8.76
N ASP A 216 19.36 4.73 -8.01
CA ASP A 216 20.06 5.11 -6.78
C ASP A 216 19.41 4.55 -5.50
N MET A 217 18.44 3.63 -5.63
CA MET A 217 17.73 3.01 -4.51
C MET A 217 18.21 1.58 -4.23
N THR A 218 18.52 1.28 -2.96
CA THR A 218 18.83 -0.06 -2.48
C THR A 218 17.79 -0.50 -1.44
N ILE A 219 17.02 -1.55 -1.74
CA ILE A 219 15.96 -2.04 -0.85
C ILE A 219 16.50 -3.16 0.03
N HIS A 220 16.62 -2.92 1.33
CA HIS A 220 17.11 -3.89 2.31
C HIS A 220 16.04 -4.89 2.69
N SER A 221 14.82 -4.42 2.95
CA SER A 221 13.69 -5.28 3.30
C SER A 221 12.35 -4.61 3.03
N VAL A 222 11.38 -5.41 2.61
CA VAL A 222 9.97 -5.06 2.57
C VAL A 222 9.15 -6.19 3.17
N ASN A 223 8.27 -5.84 4.10
CA ASN A 223 7.22 -6.69 4.61
C ASN A 223 5.87 -6.03 4.28
N TYR A 224 5.03 -6.74 3.56
CA TYR A 224 3.71 -6.25 3.17
C TYR A 224 2.65 -7.26 3.56
N VAL A 225 1.69 -6.86 4.38
CA VAL A 225 0.62 -7.72 4.90
C VAL A 225 -0.72 -7.16 4.43
N ILE A 226 -1.56 -8.02 3.87
CA ILE A 226 -2.92 -7.70 3.48
C ILE A 226 -3.85 -8.60 4.28
N THR A 227 -4.81 -7.99 4.97
CA THR A 227 -5.87 -8.70 5.68
C THR A 227 -7.16 -8.61 4.90
N ILE A 228 -7.78 -9.75 4.62
CA ILE A 228 -9.01 -9.87 3.84
C ILE A 228 -10.07 -10.57 4.67
N ASP A 229 -11.23 -9.96 4.84
CA ASP A 229 -12.35 -10.54 5.57
C ASP A 229 -12.91 -11.80 4.88
N LYS A 230 -13.19 -12.87 5.63
CA LYS A 230 -13.63 -14.14 5.07
C LYS A 230 -15.06 -14.14 4.56
N GLU A 231 -15.91 -13.27 5.08
CA GLU A 231 -17.34 -13.22 4.74
C GLU A 231 -17.57 -12.38 3.47
N THR A 232 -16.99 -11.19 3.46
CA THR A 232 -17.15 -10.17 2.42
C THR A 232 -16.09 -10.25 1.34
N PHE A 233 -14.93 -10.85 1.62
CA PHE A 233 -13.73 -10.82 0.77
C PHE A 233 -13.14 -9.42 0.56
N LEU A 234 -13.57 -8.41 1.31
CA LEU A 234 -13.02 -7.07 1.25
C LEU A 234 -11.69 -7.00 2.02
N THR A 235 -10.74 -6.20 1.51
CA THR A 235 -9.51 -5.89 2.23
C THR A 235 -9.84 -4.98 3.40
N THR A 236 -9.54 -5.39 4.62
CA THR A 236 -9.83 -4.62 5.84
C THR A 236 -8.61 -3.93 6.41
N SER A 237 -7.41 -4.44 6.15
CA SER A 237 -6.18 -3.74 6.54
C SER A 237 -5.03 -4.02 5.58
N MET A 238 -4.09 -3.09 5.52
CA MET A 238 -2.80 -3.24 4.86
C MET A 238 -1.70 -2.69 5.77
N ASP A 239 -0.66 -3.48 5.98
CA ASP A 239 0.51 -3.10 6.77
C ASP A 239 1.76 -3.20 5.88
N MET A 240 2.59 -2.17 5.86
CA MET A 240 3.83 -2.13 5.10
C MET A 240 4.97 -1.69 6.00
N LYS A 241 6.05 -2.47 6.03
CA LYS A 241 7.33 -2.05 6.61
C LYS A 241 8.41 -2.11 5.55
N MET A 242 9.12 -1.01 5.38
CA MET A 242 10.18 -0.86 4.38
C MET A 242 11.45 -0.30 5.02
N ASP A 243 12.60 -0.83 4.59
CA ASP A 243 13.93 -0.30 4.89
C ASP A 243 14.70 -0.21 3.56
N MET A 244 15.09 1.00 3.17
CA MET A 244 15.78 1.27 1.92
C MET A 244 16.82 2.38 2.09
N ASP A 245 17.87 2.33 1.28
CA ASP A 245 18.78 3.44 1.08
C ASP A 245 18.49 4.12 -0.26
N MET A 246 18.62 5.44 -0.28
CA MET A 246 18.55 6.27 -1.47
C MET A 246 19.80 7.13 -1.54
N ASN A 247 20.43 7.20 -2.71
CA ASN A 247 21.53 8.10 -2.97
C ASN A 247 20.99 9.41 -3.57
N ILE A 248 21.17 10.52 -2.85
CA ILE A 248 20.72 11.86 -3.27
C ILE A 248 21.96 12.75 -3.33
N GLU A 249 22.30 13.25 -4.52
CA GLU A 249 23.47 14.13 -4.73
C GLU A 249 24.82 13.59 -4.16
N ASP A 250 25.07 12.28 -4.32
CA ASP A 250 26.22 11.55 -3.76
C ASP A 250 26.20 11.35 -2.23
N GLU A 251 25.09 11.65 -1.57
CA GLU A 251 24.86 11.38 -0.15
C GLU A 251 23.86 10.24 0.06
N MET A 252 24.23 9.25 0.87
CA MET A 252 23.37 8.13 1.21
C MET A 252 22.39 8.53 2.31
N MET A 253 21.11 8.31 2.06
CA MET A 253 20.02 8.48 3.01
C MET A 253 19.35 7.13 3.24
N ASN A 254 19.31 6.68 4.49
CA ASN A 254 18.50 5.53 4.89
C ASN A 254 17.07 6.00 5.22
N ILE A 255 16.07 5.29 4.72
CA ILE A 255 14.66 5.55 4.93
C ILE A 255 14.01 4.28 5.47
N LYS A 256 13.43 4.37 6.66
CA LYS A 256 12.57 3.35 7.25
C LYS A 256 11.15 3.86 7.31
N SER A 257 10.21 3.06 6.84
CA SER A 257 8.79 3.41 6.81
C SER A 257 7.97 2.26 7.38
N ASP A 258 7.03 2.57 8.27
CA ASP A 258 6.01 1.68 8.82
C ASP A 258 4.65 2.34 8.55
N MET A 259 3.88 1.75 7.65
CA MET A 259 2.57 2.24 7.23
C MET A 259 1.52 1.22 7.61
N GLN A 260 0.44 1.67 8.22
CA GLN A 260 -0.73 0.88 8.56
C GLN A 260 -1.95 1.58 7.99
N ALA A 261 -2.77 0.86 7.25
CA ALA A 261 -4.01 1.35 6.68
C ALA A 261 -5.15 0.41 7.05
N ASP A 262 -6.18 0.93 7.70
CA ASP A 262 -7.39 0.20 8.08
C ASP A 262 -8.58 0.72 7.26
N TYR A 263 -9.31 -0.20 6.65
CA TYR A 263 -10.44 0.10 5.79
C TYR A 263 -11.77 -0.26 6.46
N SER A 264 -12.71 0.68 6.42
CA SER A 264 -14.02 0.52 7.06
C SER A 264 -15.12 1.27 6.30
N ASN A 265 -16.35 1.24 6.82
CA ASN A 265 -17.50 1.98 6.30
C ASN A 265 -17.77 1.76 4.80
N PHE A 266 -17.53 0.54 4.32
CA PHE A 266 -17.79 0.16 2.93
C PHE A 266 -19.26 0.39 2.57
N ASN A 267 -19.50 1.18 1.54
CA ASN A 267 -20.84 1.52 1.02
C ASN A 267 -21.73 2.28 2.02
N GLU A 268 -21.16 2.88 3.06
CA GLU A 268 -21.89 3.63 4.09
C GLU A 268 -21.71 5.15 4.01
N ILE A 269 -20.83 5.65 3.14
CA ILE A 269 -20.52 7.08 3.02
C ILE A 269 -21.41 7.70 1.94
N GLU A 270 -22.03 8.83 2.28
CA GLU A 270 -22.83 9.61 1.34
C GLU A 270 -21.94 10.38 0.34
N ALA A 271 -22.56 11.04 -0.64
CA ALA A 271 -21.82 11.83 -1.62
C ALA A 271 -21.00 12.93 -0.93
N ILE A 272 -19.69 12.95 -1.22
CA ILE A 272 -18.76 13.96 -0.69
C ILE A 272 -18.95 15.26 -1.47
N THR A 273 -19.23 16.36 -0.76
CA THR A 273 -19.42 17.68 -1.35
C THR A 273 -18.50 18.70 -0.69
N ILE A 274 -17.99 19.66 -1.47
CA ILE A 274 -17.18 20.75 -0.92
C ILE A 274 -18.08 21.71 -0.12
N PRO A 275 -17.75 22.03 1.14
CA PRO A 275 -18.49 23.02 1.91
C PRO A 275 -18.47 24.41 1.24
N ALA A 276 -19.58 25.15 1.33
CA ALA A 276 -19.68 26.47 0.70
C ALA A 276 -18.60 27.46 1.17
N GLU A 277 -18.19 27.37 2.45
CA GLU A 277 -17.13 28.20 3.01
C GLU A 277 -15.77 27.95 2.36
N VAL A 278 -15.47 26.71 1.94
CA VAL A 278 -14.25 26.34 1.22
C VAL A 278 -14.26 27.02 -0.15
N LEU A 279 -15.38 26.91 -0.89
CA LEU A 279 -15.52 27.53 -2.21
C LEU A 279 -15.37 29.07 -2.17
N GLU A 280 -15.87 29.71 -1.11
CA GLU A 280 -15.81 31.16 -0.95
C GLU A 280 -14.42 31.67 -0.52
N GLN A 281 -13.68 30.88 0.26
CA GLN A 281 -12.37 31.27 0.80
C GLN A 281 -11.19 30.82 -0.06
N ALA A 282 -11.39 29.84 -0.94
CA ALA A 282 -10.32 29.26 -1.73
C ALA A 282 -9.68 30.27 -2.68
N GLN A 283 -8.35 30.32 -2.64
CA GLN A 283 -7.54 31.09 -3.59
C GLN A 283 -6.95 30.14 -4.62
N GLU A 284 -7.00 30.50 -5.91
CA GLU A 284 -6.35 29.71 -6.93
C GLU A 284 -4.83 29.77 -6.76
N ILE A 285 -4.18 28.60 -6.76
CA ILE A 285 -2.72 28.54 -6.86
C ILE A 285 -2.34 28.99 -8.28
N THR A 286 -1.76 30.17 -8.40
CA THR A 286 -1.14 30.61 -9.65
C THR A 286 0.22 29.93 -9.79
N GLY A 287 0.37 29.06 -10.79
CA GLY A 287 1.66 28.54 -11.23
C GLY A 287 2.56 29.60 -11.89
#